data_AF-A0A960GK24-F1
#
_entry.id   AF-A0A960GK24-F1
#
_cell.length_a   1.000
_cell.length_b   1.000
_cell.length_c   1.000
_cell.angle_alpha   90.00
_cell.angle_beta   90.00
_cell.angle_gamma   90.00
#
_symmetry.space_group_name_H-M   'P 1'
#
loop_
_entity.id
_entity.type
_entity.pdbx_description
1 polymer ?
#
loop_
_entity_poly.entity_id
_entity_poly.type
_entity_poly.pdbx_seq_one_letter_code
_entity_poly.pdbx_strand_id
1 'polypeptide(L)'
;MARKWMAGQQILPEGYSTQRGSGKLAGLVVAQRRLHRNASRLDIRWTRSHQGEPLNEGADALARLASRYIRGNSGLSAADYRRRAKGLADAFAAEFRRSGEPPVGWA
;
A
#
# COMPACT_ATOMS: atom_id res chain seq x y z
N MET A 1 -7.17 10.50 -19.44
CA MET A 1 -6.95 9.27 -18.64
C MET A 1 -7.77 9.23 -17.36
N ALA A 2 -7.70 10.24 -16.48
CA ALA A 2 -8.45 10.26 -15.22
C ALA A 2 -9.95 9.95 -15.36
N ARG A 3 -10.65 10.57 -16.33
CA ARG A 3 -12.07 10.28 -16.61
C ARG A 3 -12.35 8.81 -16.97
N LYS A 4 -11.45 8.17 -17.72
CA LYS A 4 -11.56 6.76 -18.11
C LYS A 4 -11.42 5.85 -16.88
N TRP A 5 -10.53 6.20 -15.94
CA TRP A 5 -10.37 5.46 -14.68
C TRP A 5 -11.54 5.64 -13.72
N MET A 6 -12.05 6.86 -13.60
CA MET A 6 -13.28 7.10 -12.82
C MET A 6 -14.47 6.33 -13.38
N ALA A 7 -14.51 6.11 -14.70
CA ALA A 7 -15.48 5.25 -15.38
C ALA A 7 -15.14 3.73 -15.30
N GLY A 8 -14.14 3.33 -14.51
CA GLY A 8 -13.77 1.92 -14.29
C GLY A 8 -12.95 1.26 -15.41
N GLN A 9 -12.50 2.02 -16.41
CA GLN A 9 -11.69 1.46 -17.51
C GLN A 9 -10.29 1.04 -17.01
N GLN A 10 -9.82 -0.11 -17.50
CA GLN A 10 -8.56 -0.73 -17.07
C GLN A 10 -7.34 -0.33 -17.91
N ILE A 11 -7.38 0.82 -18.57
CA ILE A 11 -6.30 1.27 -19.46
C ILE A 11 -5.16 1.84 -18.63
N LEU A 12 -3.93 1.37 -18.79
CA LEU A 12 -2.76 1.98 -18.13
C LEU A 12 -2.24 3.18 -18.95
N PRO A 13 -1.56 4.17 -18.33
CA PRO A 13 -0.92 5.23 -19.08
C PRO A 13 0.21 4.67 -19.93
N GLU A 14 0.58 5.43 -20.96
CA GLU A 14 1.75 5.10 -21.78
C GLU A 14 3.02 5.02 -20.92
N GLY A 15 3.93 4.10 -21.28
CA GLY A 15 5.16 3.83 -20.53
C GLY A 15 5.03 2.82 -19.38
N TYR A 16 3.82 2.41 -18.99
CA TYR A 16 3.65 1.36 -17.99
C TYR A 16 3.76 -0.04 -18.62
N SER A 17 4.67 -0.86 -18.09
CA SER A 17 4.79 -2.26 -18.51
C SER A 17 3.56 -3.07 -18.08
N THR A 18 2.91 -3.75 -19.04
CA THR A 18 1.79 -4.67 -18.78
C THR A 18 2.26 -6.11 -18.53
N GLN A 19 3.48 -6.43 -18.97
CA GLN A 19 4.14 -7.71 -18.79
C GLN A 19 5.56 -7.49 -18.22
N ARG A 20 6.07 -8.50 -17.51
CA ARG A 20 7.47 -8.62 -17.09
C ARG A 20 8.27 -9.27 -18.23
N GLY A 21 9.60 -9.13 -18.19
CA GLY A 21 10.50 -9.80 -19.14
C GLY A 21 10.35 -11.32 -19.21
N SER A 22 9.72 -11.95 -18.19
CA SER A 22 9.39 -13.37 -18.18
C SER A 22 8.04 -13.73 -18.84
N GLY A 23 7.38 -12.79 -19.53
CA GLY A 23 6.03 -12.96 -20.12
C GLY A 23 4.87 -12.96 -19.11
N LYS A 24 5.15 -12.92 -17.80
CA LYS A 24 4.12 -12.84 -16.75
C LYS A 24 3.54 -11.43 -16.67
N LEU A 25 2.29 -11.29 -16.23
CA LEU A 25 1.69 -9.98 -16.01
C LEU A 25 2.52 -9.14 -15.02
N ALA A 26 2.65 -7.85 -15.34
CA ALA A 26 3.24 -6.90 -14.42
C ALA A 26 2.42 -6.80 -13.13
N GLY A 27 3.09 -6.55 -12.00
CA GLY A 27 2.44 -6.50 -10.69
C GLY A 27 1.30 -5.48 -10.65
N LEU A 28 1.44 -4.36 -11.34
CA LEU A 28 0.42 -3.33 -11.45
C LEU A 28 -0.85 -3.83 -12.14
N VAL A 29 -0.72 -4.59 -13.24
CA VAL A 29 -1.88 -5.19 -13.93
C VAL A 29 -2.58 -6.22 -13.04
N VAL A 30 -1.81 -7.01 -12.29
CA VAL A 30 -2.37 -7.97 -11.32
C VAL A 30 -3.15 -7.23 -10.21
N ALA A 31 -2.57 -6.16 -9.66
CA ALA A 31 -3.21 -5.34 -8.63
C ALA A 31 -4.50 -4.68 -9.15
N GLN A 32 -4.45 -4.05 -10.33
CA GLN A 32 -5.60 -3.44 -10.99
C GLN A 32 -6.74 -4.46 -11.17
N ARG A 33 -6.44 -5.65 -11.70
CA ARG A 33 -7.45 -6.71 -11.89
C ARG A 33 -8.06 -7.17 -10.57
N ARG A 34 -7.28 -7.21 -9.49
CA ARG A 34 -7.78 -7.56 -8.15
C ARG A 34 -8.69 -6.47 -7.60
N LEU A 35 -8.31 -5.21 -7.73
CA LEU A 35 -9.12 -4.07 -7.30
C LEU A 35 -10.46 -4.05 -8.04
N HIS A 36 -10.43 -4.17 -9.37
CA HIS A 36 -11.65 -4.16 -10.18
C HIS A 36 -12.60 -5.32 -9.82
N ARG A 37 -12.08 -6.54 -9.66
CA ARG A 37 -12.89 -7.70 -9.25
C ARG A 37 -13.54 -7.56 -7.88
N ASN A 38 -12.96 -6.74 -7.00
CA ASN A 38 -13.46 -6.55 -5.64
C ASN A 38 -14.02 -5.14 -5.43
N ALA A 39 -14.29 -4.38 -6.49
CA ALA A 39 -14.62 -2.96 -6.39
C ALA A 39 -15.83 -2.70 -5.47
N SER A 40 -16.85 -3.56 -5.53
CA SER A 40 -18.05 -3.46 -4.66
C SER A 40 -17.80 -3.75 -3.19
N ARG A 41 -16.63 -4.29 -2.84
CA ARG A 41 -16.24 -4.67 -1.47
C ARG A 41 -15.14 -3.77 -0.90
N LEU A 42 -14.67 -2.80 -1.69
CA LEU A 42 -13.53 -1.96 -1.35
C LEU A 42 -14.01 -0.52 -1.20
N ASP A 43 -13.68 0.07 -0.06
CA ASP A 43 -13.78 1.50 0.17
C ASP A 43 -12.36 2.08 0.14
N ILE A 44 -12.06 2.88 -0.90
CA ILE A 44 -10.74 3.47 -1.10
C ILE A 44 -10.83 4.93 -0.69
N ARG A 45 -10.09 5.28 0.37
CA ARG A 45 -10.05 6.64 0.89
C ARG A 45 -8.66 7.22 0.72
N TRP A 46 -8.61 8.49 0.33
CA TRP A 46 -7.38 9.26 0.41
C TRP A 46 -7.24 9.82 1.82
N THR A 47 -6.08 9.61 2.42
CA THR A 47 -5.68 10.25 3.67
C THR A 47 -4.51 11.18 3.39
N ARG A 48 -4.47 12.30 4.12
CA ARG A 48 -3.33 13.21 4.06
C ARG A 48 -2.15 12.57 4.78
N SER A 49 -0.95 12.76 4.22
CA SER A 49 0.27 12.42 4.91
C SER A 49 0.40 13.19 6.24
N HIS A 50 1.01 12.55 7.24
CA HIS A 50 1.34 13.14 8.54
C HIS A 50 0.17 13.72 9.34
N GLN A 51 -1.01 13.09 9.26
CA GLN A 51 -2.19 13.48 10.07
C GLN A 51 -2.43 12.59 11.29
N GLY A 52 -1.47 11.74 11.68
CA GLY A 52 -1.67 10.85 12.84
C GLY A 52 -2.53 9.62 12.56
N GLU A 53 -2.87 9.32 11.29
CA GLU A 53 -3.61 8.10 10.96
C GLU A 53 -2.68 6.88 11.12
N PRO A 54 -2.94 5.99 12.11
CA PRO A 54 -1.94 4.98 12.50
C PRO A 54 -1.61 3.98 11.39
N LEU A 55 -2.56 3.58 10.55
CA LEU A 55 -2.31 2.60 9.49
C LEU A 55 -1.45 3.19 8.37
N ASN A 56 -1.69 4.44 7.98
CA ASN A 56 -0.90 5.15 6.99
C ASN A 56 0.53 5.38 7.48
N GLU A 57 0.70 5.83 8.73
CA GLU A 57 2.02 5.98 9.32
C GLU A 57 2.77 4.65 9.44
N GLY A 58 2.05 3.57 9.77
CA GLY A 58 2.59 2.22 9.77
C GLY A 58 3.04 1.77 8.39
N ALA A 59 2.25 2.06 7.34
CA ALA A 59 2.61 1.76 5.96
C ALA A 59 3.88 2.52 5.53
N ASP A 60 3.99 3.81 5.86
CA ASP A 60 5.18 4.62 5.58
C ASP A 60 6.42 4.10 6.32
N ALA A 61 6.28 3.74 7.59
CA ALA A 61 7.36 3.15 8.39
C ALA A 61 7.86 1.83 7.79
N LEU A 62 6.94 0.96 7.37
CA LEU A 62 7.26 -0.31 6.71
C LEU A 62 7.93 -0.11 5.35
N ALA A 63 7.43 0.81 4.52
CA ALA A 63 8.03 1.15 3.24
C ALA A 63 9.45 1.69 3.42
N ARG A 64 9.67 2.55 4.42
CA ARG A 64 10.99 3.09 4.76
C ARG A 64 11.95 2.00 5.26
N LEU A 65 11.48 1.07 6.09
CA LEU A 65 12.27 -0.08 6.55
C LEU A 65 12.68 -0.98 5.38
N ALA A 66 11.73 -1.35 4.50
CA ALA A 66 11.98 -2.19 3.34
C ALA A 66 12.96 -1.53 2.35
N SER A 67 12.81 -0.23 2.09
CA SER A 67 13.71 0.54 1.23
C SER A 67 15.15 0.51 1.77
N ARG A 68 15.34 0.73 3.07
CA ARG A 68 16.67 0.67 3.70
C ARG A 68 17.25 -0.75 3.68
N TYR A 69 16.42 -1.76 3.89
CA TYR A 69 16.86 -3.15 3.84
C TYR A 69 17.36 -3.54 2.44
N ILE A 70 16.58 -3.24 1.40
CA ILE A 70 16.92 -3.55 0.00
C ILE A 70 18.17 -2.79 -0.45
N ARG A 71 18.35 -1.54 -0.02
CA ARG A 71 19.54 -0.73 -0.33
C ARG A 71 20.79 -1.15 0.44
N GLY A 72 20.69 -2.15 1.33
CA GLY A 72 21.82 -2.64 2.13
C GLY A 72 22.28 -1.70 3.25
N ASN A 73 21.60 -0.57 3.48
CA ASN A 73 22.00 0.43 4.48
C ASN A 73 21.20 0.35 5.79
N SER A 74 20.47 -0.75 5.99
CA SER A 74 19.70 -0.98 7.23
C SER A 74 20.54 -1.51 8.38
N GLY A 75 21.67 -2.18 8.09
CA GLY A 75 22.44 -2.92 9.09
C GLY A 75 21.69 -4.13 9.67
N LEU A 76 20.60 -4.59 9.03
CA LEU A 76 19.77 -5.68 9.52
C LEU A 76 20.06 -6.99 8.81
N SER A 77 20.10 -8.08 9.58
CA SER A 77 19.93 -9.42 9.01
C SER A 77 18.51 -9.61 8.47
N ALA A 78 18.30 -10.62 7.63
CA ALA A 78 16.96 -10.98 7.14
C ALA A 78 15.99 -11.35 8.28
N ALA A 79 16.51 -11.93 9.37
CA ALA A 79 15.72 -12.24 10.56
C ALA A 79 15.32 -10.97 11.33
N ASP A 80 16.27 -10.05 11.52
CA ASP A 80 15.99 -8.77 12.20
C ASP A 80 15.05 -7.88 11.41
N TYR A 81 15.20 -7.85 10.08
CA TYR A 81 14.27 -7.17 9.18
C TYR A 81 12.84 -7.68 9.38
N ARG A 82 12.63 -9.00 9.33
CA ARG A 82 11.29 -9.61 9.50
C ARG A 82 10.72 -9.34 10.89
N ARG A 83 11.55 -9.46 11.94
CA ARG A 83 11.13 -9.18 13.32
C ARG A 83 10.71 -7.72 13.49
N ARG A 84 11.51 -6.76 12.98
CA ARG A 84 11.18 -5.33 13.04
C ARG A 84 9.95 -4.97 12.22
N ALA A 85 9.81 -5.53 11.02
CA ALA A 85 8.63 -5.31 10.18
C ALA A 85 7.36 -5.80 10.89
N LYS A 86 7.39 -6.99 11.50
CA LYS A 86 6.28 -7.49 12.30
C LYS A 86 5.99 -6.57 13.50
N GLY A 87 7.01 -6.14 14.24
CA GLY A 87 6.83 -5.25 15.39
C GLY A 87 6.18 -3.92 15.01
N LEU A 88 6.58 -3.31 13.88
CA LEU A 88 5.93 -2.10 13.36
C LEU A 88 4.47 -2.37 13.01
N ALA A 89 4.18 -3.44 12.25
CA ALA A 89 2.83 -3.77 11.86
C ALA A 89 1.91 -4.00 13.07
N ASP A 90 2.38 -4.75 14.07
CA ASP A 90 1.61 -5.04 15.28
C ASP A 90 1.33 -3.76 16.08
N ALA A 91 2.33 -2.89 16.25
CA ALA A 91 2.21 -1.65 17.03
C ALA A 91 1.23 -0.65 16.40
N PHE A 92 1.37 -0.36 15.10
CA PHE A 92 0.47 0.57 14.41
C PHE A 92 -0.96 0.00 14.29
N ALA A 93 -1.11 -1.31 14.10
CA ALA A 93 -2.43 -1.93 14.10
C ALA A 93 -3.08 -1.89 15.50
N ALA A 94 -2.29 -2.01 16.57
CA ALA A 94 -2.79 -1.85 17.93
C ALA A 94 -3.24 -0.41 18.20
N GLU A 95 -2.46 0.58 17.74
CA GLU A 95 -2.82 1.98 17.88
C GLU A 95 -4.10 2.33 17.11
N PHE A 96 -4.26 1.84 15.88
CA PHE A 96 -5.51 2.00 15.12
C PHE A 96 -6.72 1.41 15.84
N ARG A 97 -6.58 0.22 16.46
CA ARG A 97 -7.66 -0.37 17.26
C ARG A 97 -7.97 0.43 18.52
N ARG A 98 -6.96 1.07 19.12
CA ARG A 98 -7.07 1.88 20.32
C ARG A 98 -7.71 3.23 20.07
N SER A 99 -7.40 3.87 18.93
CA SER A 99 -7.94 5.18 18.59
C SER A 99 -9.46 5.15 18.36
N GLY A 100 -10.05 3.97 18.10
CA GLY A 100 -11.50 3.73 18.17
C GLY A 100 -12.35 4.58 17.23
N GLU A 101 -11.72 5.40 16.40
CA GLU A 101 -12.40 6.40 15.59
C GLU A 101 -12.86 5.73 14.30
N PRO A 102 -14.17 5.54 14.06
CA PRO A 102 -14.62 5.30 12.70
C PRO A 102 -14.11 6.48 11.87
N PRO A 103 -13.51 6.22 10.69
CA PRO A 103 -12.89 7.27 9.90
C PRO A 103 -13.89 8.42 9.72
N VAL A 104 -13.52 9.58 10.27
CA VAL A 104 -14.34 10.78 10.37
C VAL A 104 -15.11 10.97 9.08
N GLY A 105 -16.44 11.04 9.18
CA GLY A 105 -17.30 11.34 8.05
C GLY A 105 -16.92 12.69 7.47
N TRP A 106 -16.62 12.71 6.18
CA TRP A 106 -16.50 13.93 5.41
C TRP A 106 -17.81 14.06 4.64
N ALA A 107 -18.64 15.00 5.10
CA ALA A 107 -19.77 15.54 4.33
C ALA A 107 -19.25 16.24 3.06
#